data_AF-K9Q4U6-F1
#
_entry.id   AF-K9Q4U6-F1
#
_cell.length_a   1.000
_cell.length_b   1.000
_cell.length_c   1.000
_cell.angle_alpha   90.00
_cell.angle_beta   90.00
_cell.angle_gamma   90.00
#
_symmetry.space_group_name_H-M   'P 1'
#
loop_
_entity.id
_entity.type
_entity.pdbx_description
1 polymer ?
#
loop_
_entity_poly.entity_id
_entity_poly.type
_entity_poly.pdbx_seq_one_letter_code
_entity_poly.pdbx_strand_id
1 'polypeptide(L)'
;MNLEQQLQILVDQAPKDGVTPNVIAKAVNPVLKSFATQLKHNEYFAYQSVQGNWLLTTLSNRRDPMLEKKVIYAFTTLEDAKLFEQMEGDRPDPDLTAQLIPVTHILFQLFALKKLDSIVFLETAGDLNNGTEVHRRDLQGAIQKKLKQYKQEKSDSTRLA
;
A
#
# COMPACT_ATOMS: atom_id res chain seq x y z
N MET A 1 11.60 -7.16 -8.74
CA MET A 1 10.52 -7.88 -9.49
C MET A 1 9.69 -6.88 -10.31
N ASN A 2 9.09 -7.24 -11.45
CA ASN A 2 8.25 -6.29 -12.22
C ASN A 2 6.79 -6.25 -11.72
N LEU A 3 6.03 -5.21 -12.07
CA LEU A 3 4.65 -5.01 -11.57
C LEU A 3 3.72 -6.18 -11.87
N GLU A 4 3.79 -6.79 -13.05
CA GLU A 4 2.90 -7.91 -13.42
C GLU A 4 3.16 -9.13 -12.53
N GLN A 5 4.43 -9.44 -12.26
CA GLN A 5 4.81 -10.52 -11.36
C GLN A 5 4.28 -10.26 -9.93
N GLN A 6 4.39 -9.03 -9.45
CA GLN A 6 3.86 -8.67 -8.13
C GLN A 6 2.34 -8.83 -8.05
N LEU A 7 1.60 -8.43 -9.09
CA LEU A 7 0.15 -8.57 -9.16
C LEU A 7 -0.29 -10.04 -9.24
N GLN A 8 0.47 -10.87 -9.93
CA GLN A 8 0.19 -12.31 -10.02
C GLN A 8 0.37 -13.00 -8.66
N ILE A 9 1.38 -12.62 -7.89
CA ILE A 9 1.58 -13.15 -6.53
C ILE A 9 0.35 -12.91 -5.64
N LEU A 10 -0.27 -11.72 -5.73
CA LEU A 10 -1.49 -11.44 -4.96
C LEU A 10 -2.67 -12.36 -5.35
N VAL A 11 -2.74 -12.78 -6.61
CA VAL A 11 -3.76 -13.74 -7.09
C VAL A 11 -3.43 -15.15 -6.59
N ASP A 12 -2.16 -15.54 -6.67
CA ASP A 12 -1.72 -16.90 -6.31
C ASP A 12 -1.81 -17.17 -4.80
N GLN A 13 -1.61 -16.12 -3.98
CA GLN A 13 -1.72 -16.18 -2.52
C GLN A 13 -3.14 -15.93 -1.99
N ALA A 14 -4.08 -15.61 -2.87
CA ALA A 14 -5.47 -15.39 -2.50
C ALA A 14 -6.12 -16.67 -1.92
N PRO A 15 -7.09 -16.54 -1.00
CA PRO A 15 -7.94 -17.65 -0.58
C PRO A 15 -8.49 -18.43 -1.77
N LYS A 16 -8.27 -19.75 -1.81
CA LYS A 16 -8.68 -20.62 -2.93
C LYS A 16 -10.14 -21.06 -2.82
N ASP A 17 -11.04 -20.10 -2.58
CA ASP A 17 -12.49 -20.30 -2.40
C ASP A 17 -13.28 -20.27 -3.72
N GLY A 18 -12.59 -20.26 -4.86
CA GLY A 18 -13.18 -20.20 -6.21
C GLY A 18 -13.64 -18.80 -6.65
N VAL A 19 -13.63 -17.81 -5.77
CA VAL A 19 -14.14 -16.45 -6.06
C VAL A 19 -13.06 -15.39 -5.88
N THR A 20 -12.35 -15.43 -4.75
CA THR A 20 -11.40 -14.39 -4.33
C THR A 20 -10.25 -14.17 -5.33
N PRO A 21 -9.61 -15.20 -5.93
CA PRO A 21 -8.56 -14.98 -6.92
C PRO A 21 -9.07 -14.20 -8.15
N ASN A 22 -10.29 -14.49 -8.60
CA ASN A 22 -10.92 -13.79 -9.72
C ASN A 22 -11.24 -12.33 -9.39
N VAL A 23 -11.73 -12.07 -8.16
CA VAL A 23 -11.99 -10.71 -7.68
C VAL A 23 -10.70 -9.90 -7.62
N ILE A 24 -9.61 -10.47 -7.09
CA ILE A 24 -8.32 -9.81 -7.06
C ILE A 24 -7.82 -9.52 -8.48
N ALA A 25 -7.79 -10.53 -9.34
CA ALA A 25 -7.31 -10.40 -10.72
C ALA A 25 -8.09 -9.36 -11.55
N LYS A 26 -9.42 -9.33 -11.42
CA LYS A 26 -10.30 -8.54 -12.30
C LYS A 26 -10.70 -7.18 -11.73
N ALA A 27 -10.74 -7.01 -10.42
CA ALA A 27 -11.22 -5.77 -9.79
C ALA A 27 -10.14 -5.04 -8.97
N VAL A 28 -9.27 -5.76 -8.27
CA VAL A 28 -8.26 -5.15 -7.38
C VAL A 28 -6.98 -4.82 -8.14
N ASN A 29 -6.40 -5.79 -8.84
CA ASN A 29 -5.13 -5.64 -9.56
C ASN A 29 -5.11 -4.48 -10.56
N PRO A 30 -6.16 -4.21 -11.36
CA PRO A 30 -6.17 -3.05 -12.25
C PRO A 30 -6.05 -1.71 -11.51
N VAL A 31 -6.63 -1.61 -10.30
CA VAL A 31 -6.50 -0.42 -9.47
C VAL A 31 -5.10 -0.32 -8.89
N LEU A 32 -4.58 -1.39 -8.29
CA LEU A 32 -3.22 -1.41 -7.75
C LEU A 32 -2.19 -1.03 -8.82
N LYS A 33 -2.34 -1.58 -10.03
CA LYS A 33 -1.49 -1.23 -11.18
C LYS A 33 -1.56 0.27 -11.50
N SER A 34 -2.76 0.83 -11.57
CA SER A 34 -2.96 2.26 -11.89
C SER A 34 -2.33 3.21 -10.86
N PHE A 35 -2.29 2.83 -9.58
CA PHE A 35 -1.61 3.60 -8.54
C PHE A 35 -0.09 3.36 -8.58
N ALA A 36 0.34 2.11 -8.72
CA ALA A 36 1.76 1.76 -8.79
C ALA A 36 2.47 2.41 -9.98
N THR A 37 1.82 2.56 -11.14
CA THR A 37 2.42 3.22 -12.32
C THR A 37 2.60 4.73 -12.16
N GLN A 38 2.00 5.35 -11.15
CA GLN A 38 2.23 6.76 -10.82
C GLN A 38 3.46 6.94 -9.93
N LEU A 39 3.95 5.84 -9.34
CA LEU A 39 5.13 5.79 -8.52
C LEU A 39 6.35 5.41 -9.37
N LYS A 40 7.54 5.88 -8.96
CA LYS A 40 8.78 5.71 -9.72
C LYS A 40 9.42 4.34 -9.57
N HIS A 41 9.12 3.61 -8.49
CA HIS A 41 9.79 2.36 -8.13
C HIS A 41 8.80 1.22 -7.93
N ASN A 42 9.25 0.00 -8.22
CA ASN A 42 8.43 -1.19 -8.07
C ASN A 42 8.53 -1.79 -6.66
N GLU A 43 9.55 -1.43 -5.89
CA GLU A 43 9.84 -1.97 -4.57
C GLU A 43 10.32 -0.81 -3.69
N TYR A 44 9.94 -0.82 -2.41
CA TYR A 44 10.34 0.20 -1.44
C TYR A 44 10.71 -0.48 -0.13
N PHE A 45 11.67 0.10 0.58
CA PHE A 45 11.94 -0.24 1.96
C PHE A 45 10.86 0.34 2.85
N ALA A 46 10.31 -0.47 3.74
CA ALA A 46 9.41 0.01 4.79
C ALA A 46 9.58 -0.84 6.05
N TYR A 47 9.27 -0.25 7.19
CA TYR A 47 9.45 -0.92 8.47
C TYR A 47 8.28 -1.85 8.80
N GLN A 48 8.58 -3.14 8.88
CA GLN A 48 7.62 -4.20 9.18
C GLN A 48 8.21 -5.23 10.15
N SER A 49 7.39 -5.79 11.02
CA SER A 49 7.76 -6.90 11.91
C SER A 49 7.65 -8.22 11.16
N VAL A 50 8.23 -9.28 11.73
CA VAL A 50 8.12 -10.64 11.20
C VAL A 50 6.66 -11.11 11.11
N GLN A 51 5.78 -10.60 11.98
CA GLN A 51 4.34 -10.90 11.97
C GLN A 51 3.53 -9.98 11.03
N GLY A 52 4.19 -9.06 10.32
CA GLY A 52 3.56 -8.19 9.33
C GLY A 52 2.99 -6.88 9.86
N ASN A 53 3.20 -6.54 11.14
CA ASN A 53 2.84 -5.23 11.70
C ASN A 53 3.75 -4.14 11.12
N TRP A 54 3.18 -2.96 10.86
CA TRP A 54 3.88 -1.83 10.23
C TRP A 54 4.24 -0.76 11.27
N LEU A 55 5.36 -0.07 11.05
CA LEU A 55 5.64 1.17 11.76
C LEU A 55 4.64 2.25 11.33
N LEU A 56 3.76 2.65 12.25
CA LEU A 56 2.81 3.73 12.05
C LEU A 56 3.37 5.02 12.66
N THR A 57 3.50 6.06 11.84
CA THR A 57 3.87 7.40 12.30
C THR A 57 2.62 8.25 12.43
N THR A 58 2.43 8.90 13.59
CA THR A 58 1.30 9.80 13.81
C THR A 58 1.75 11.23 13.54
N LEU A 59 1.27 11.80 12.45
CA LEU A 59 1.50 13.20 12.09
C LEU A 59 0.41 14.05 12.72
N SER A 60 0.80 14.95 13.63
CA SER A 60 -0.11 15.96 14.20
C SER A 60 -0.08 17.23 13.36
N ASN A 61 -1.25 17.77 13.03
CA ASN A 61 -1.31 19.05 12.35
C ASN A 61 -0.82 20.18 13.28
N ARG A 62 0.16 20.97 12.82
CA ARG A 62 0.74 22.07 13.60
C ARG A 62 -0.27 23.15 14.00
N ARG A 63 -1.36 23.33 13.25
CA ARG A 63 -2.42 24.32 13.52
C ARG A 63 -3.58 23.76 14.32
N ASP A 64 -3.80 22.45 14.25
CA ASP A 64 -4.84 21.75 15.01
C ASP A 64 -4.31 20.38 15.48
N PRO A 65 -3.72 20.32 16.69
CA PRO A 65 -3.16 19.08 17.23
C PRO A 65 -4.19 17.96 17.40
N MET A 66 -5.50 18.24 17.38
CA MET A 66 -6.54 17.21 17.44
C MET A 66 -6.70 16.47 16.09
N LEU A 67 -6.17 17.03 15.00
CA LEU A 67 -6.11 16.37 13.70
C LEU A 67 -4.81 15.58 13.58
N GLU A 68 -4.91 14.32 13.99
CA GLU A 68 -3.88 13.32 13.77
C GLU A 68 -4.09 12.58 12.45
N LYS A 69 -2.98 12.18 11.83
CA LYS A 69 -2.96 11.35 10.63
C LYS A 69 -1.95 10.23 10.81
N LYS A 70 -2.36 9.01 10.53
CA LYS A 70 -1.51 7.83 10.63
C LYS A 70 -0.96 7.47 9.26
N VAL A 71 0.37 7.48 9.15
CA VAL A 71 1.07 7.23 7.89
C VAL A 71 2.10 6.11 8.04
N ILE A 72 2.45 5.51 6.91
CA ILE A 72 3.65 4.69 6.75
C ILE A 72 4.56 5.41 5.77
N TYR A 73 5.87 5.38 6.04
CA TYR A 73 6.88 5.84 5.10
C TYR A 73 7.47 4.66 4.32
N ALA A 74 7.60 4.84 3.01
CA ALA A 74 8.19 3.90 2.08
C ALA A 74 9.38 4.57 1.38
N PHE A 75 10.57 4.01 1.56
CA PHE A 75 11.85 4.59 1.16
C PHE A 75 12.41 3.87 -0.07
N THR A 76 13.18 4.56 -0.90
CA THR A 76 13.84 3.95 -2.05
C THR A 76 15.13 3.23 -1.70
N THR A 77 15.77 3.63 -0.59
CA THR A 77 17.04 3.04 -0.12
C THR A 77 16.92 2.58 1.33
N LEU A 78 17.77 1.62 1.71
CA LEU A 78 17.85 1.16 3.10
C LEU A 78 18.49 2.23 4.00
N GLU A 79 19.42 3.01 3.43
CA GLU A 79 20.09 4.12 4.07
C GLU A 79 19.09 5.19 4.50
N ASP A 80 18.18 5.58 3.60
CA ASP A 80 17.12 6.56 3.88
C ASP A 80 16.17 6.07 4.98
N ALA A 81 15.79 4.79 4.96
CA ALA A 81 14.97 4.19 6.01
C ALA A 81 15.66 4.28 7.38
N LYS A 82 16.95 3.91 7.45
CA LYS A 82 17.74 3.98 8.68
C LYS A 82 17.97 5.41 9.17
N LEU A 83 18.21 6.35 8.24
CA LEU A 83 18.35 7.75 8.58
C LEU A 83 17.06 8.31 9.16
N PHE A 84 15.92 7.97 8.57
CA PHE A 84 14.60 8.34 9.10
C PHE A 84 14.36 7.78 10.50
N GLU A 85 14.69 6.50 10.73
CA GLU A 85 14.61 5.89 12.06
C GLU A 85 15.46 6.62 13.10
N GLN A 86 16.68 7.04 12.75
CA GLN A 86 17.54 7.81 13.66
C GLN A 86 16.98 9.19 14.01
N MET A 87 16.28 9.84 13.07
CA MET A 87 15.70 11.17 13.28
C MET A 87 14.45 11.16 14.16
N GLU A 88 13.63 10.11 14.08
CA GLU A 88 12.39 9.99 14.86
C GLU A 88 12.62 9.61 16.34
N GLY A 89 13.88 9.34 16.73
CA GLY A 89 14.36 9.42 18.11
C GLY A 89 14.06 8.23 19.02
N ASP A 90 12.87 7.60 18.92
CA ASP A 90 12.51 6.41 19.69
C ASP A 90 11.61 5.49 18.89
N ARG A 91 12.07 4.26 18.69
CA ARG A 91 11.26 3.23 18.03
C ARG A 91 10.42 2.49 19.06
N PRO A 92 9.09 2.44 18.91
CA PRO A 92 8.24 1.76 19.87
C PRO A 92 8.37 0.22 19.85
N ASP A 93 9.01 -0.36 18.81
CA ASP A 93 9.11 -1.82 18.64
C ASP A 93 10.47 -2.23 18.01
N PRO A 94 11.38 -2.89 18.76
CA PRO A 94 12.68 -3.33 18.27
C PRO A 94 12.59 -4.48 17.25
N ASP A 95 11.45 -5.17 17.14
CA ASP A 95 11.28 -6.32 16.22
C ASP A 95 10.94 -5.88 14.79
N LEU A 96 10.62 -4.60 14.60
CA LEU A 96 10.44 -4.05 13.27
C LEU A 96 11.79 -4.04 12.54
N THR A 97 11.82 -4.30 11.24
CA THR A 97 13.03 -4.17 10.40
C THR A 97 12.68 -3.54 9.07
N ALA A 98 13.63 -2.83 8.45
CA ALA A 98 13.40 -2.26 7.12
C ALA A 98 13.42 -3.41 6.10
N GLN A 99 12.27 -3.69 5.50
CA GLN A 99 12.12 -4.76 4.52
C GLN A 99 11.84 -4.16 3.15
N LEU A 100 12.43 -4.75 2.10
CA LEU A 100 12.14 -4.40 0.72
C LEU A 100 10.81 -5.06 0.31
N ILE A 101 9.78 -4.26 0.11
CA ILE A 101 8.42 -4.73 -0.13
C ILE A 101 7.96 -4.30 -1.54
N PRO A 102 7.35 -5.21 -2.32
CA PRO A 102 6.71 -4.86 -3.59
C PRO A 102 5.66 -3.75 -3.46
N VAL A 103 5.69 -2.76 -4.35
CA VAL A 103 4.79 -1.60 -4.32
C VAL A 103 3.33 -2.00 -4.35
N THR A 104 2.96 -3.06 -5.10
CA THR A 104 1.58 -3.52 -5.15
C THR A 104 1.13 -4.14 -3.83
N HIS A 105 2.05 -4.75 -3.06
CA HIS A 105 1.76 -5.32 -1.75
C HIS A 105 1.60 -4.22 -0.71
N ILE A 106 2.45 -3.18 -0.77
CA ILE A 106 2.31 -1.96 0.03
C ILE A 106 0.93 -1.33 -0.19
N LEU A 107 0.53 -1.14 -1.46
CA LEU A 107 -0.78 -0.59 -1.82
C LEU A 107 -1.94 -1.51 -1.39
N PHE A 108 -1.82 -2.82 -1.58
CA PHE A 108 -2.84 -3.78 -1.13
C PHE A 108 -3.04 -3.71 0.40
N GLN A 109 -1.95 -3.55 1.14
CA GLN A 109 -1.98 -3.42 2.59
C GLN A 109 -2.57 -2.08 3.05
N LEU A 110 -2.30 -0.99 2.33
CA LEU A 110 -2.95 0.32 2.57
C LEU A 110 -4.48 0.17 2.57
N PHE A 111 -5.02 -0.57 1.61
CA PHE A 111 -6.45 -0.85 1.57
C PHE A 111 -6.96 -1.66 2.78
N ALA A 112 -6.17 -2.63 3.26
CA ALA A 112 -6.56 -3.54 4.34
C ALA A 112 -6.47 -2.93 5.75
N LEU A 113 -5.52 -2.01 5.99
CA LEU A 113 -5.27 -1.43 7.32
C LEU A 113 -6.20 -0.25 7.64
N LYS A 114 -7.28 -0.52 8.39
CA LYS A 114 -8.30 0.50 8.75
C LYS A 114 -7.75 1.73 9.48
N LYS A 115 -6.70 1.56 10.29
CA LYS A 115 -6.10 2.63 11.12
C LYS A 115 -5.16 3.53 10.33
N LEU A 116 -4.86 3.20 9.08
CA LEU A 116 -3.92 3.95 8.23
C LEU A 116 -4.69 4.96 7.38
N ASP A 117 -4.16 6.17 7.27
CA ASP A 117 -4.73 7.22 6.42
C ASP A 117 -4.06 7.28 5.06
N SER A 118 -2.76 7.02 5.00
CA SER A 118 -1.97 7.09 3.77
C SER A 118 -0.59 6.43 3.89
N ILE A 119 0.08 6.31 2.75
CA ILE A 119 1.50 5.96 2.65
C ILE A 119 2.22 7.08 1.92
N VAL A 120 3.37 7.49 2.46
CA VAL A 120 4.25 8.48 1.86
C VAL A 120 5.43 7.77 1.22
N PHE A 121 5.51 7.82 -0.11
CA PHE A 121 6.60 7.24 -0.89
C PHE A 121 7.68 8.30 -1.12
N LEU A 122 8.86 8.09 -0.52
CA LEU A 122 10.02 8.96 -0.67
C LEU A 122 10.85 8.48 -1.86
N GLU A 123 10.54 9.03 -3.03
CA GLU A 123 10.93 8.47 -4.33
C GLU A 123 12.33 8.87 -4.83
N THR A 124 13.00 9.76 -4.11
CA THR A 124 14.32 10.29 -4.46
C THR A 124 15.27 10.00 -3.30
N ALA A 125 16.34 9.25 -3.57
CA ALA A 125 17.32 8.90 -2.55
C ALA A 125 17.95 10.15 -1.92
N GLY A 126 18.04 10.18 -0.59
CA GLY A 126 18.56 11.32 0.17
C GLY A 126 17.59 12.49 0.35
N ASP A 127 16.38 12.45 -0.23
CA ASP A 127 15.33 13.45 0.00
C ASP A 127 14.19 12.86 0.82
N LEU A 128 14.23 13.11 2.12
CA LEU A 128 13.21 12.65 3.09
C LEU A 128 12.07 13.66 3.28
N ASN A 129 12.11 14.81 2.60
CA ASN A 129 11.13 15.88 2.77
C ASN A 129 10.07 15.88 1.66
N ASN A 130 10.39 15.37 0.48
CA ASN A 130 9.48 15.31 -0.66
C ASN A 130 9.03 13.87 -0.92
N GLY A 131 7.77 13.58 -0.59
CA GLY A 131 7.15 12.29 -0.84
C GLY A 131 5.89 12.39 -1.68
N THR A 132 5.66 11.36 -2.50
CA THR A 132 4.38 11.14 -3.17
C THR A 132 3.45 10.42 -2.20
N GLU A 133 2.35 11.05 -1.84
CA GLU A 133 1.41 10.49 -0.87
C GLU A 133 0.23 9.79 -1.55
N VAL A 134 -0.04 8.55 -1.13
CA VAL A 134 -1.21 7.79 -1.57
C VAL A 134 -2.18 7.65 -0.39
N HIS A 135 -3.37 8.23 -0.51
CA HIS A 135 -4.40 8.14 0.52
C HIS A 135 -5.20 6.84 0.46
N ARG A 136 -5.48 6.25 1.62
CA ARG A 136 -6.31 5.05 1.75
C ARG A 136 -7.69 5.24 1.14
N ARG A 137 -8.29 6.43 1.34
CA ARG A 137 -9.64 6.75 0.87
C ARG A 137 -9.74 6.71 -0.66
N ASP A 138 -8.73 7.21 -1.36
CA ASP A 138 -8.72 7.26 -2.82
C ASP A 138 -8.57 5.85 -3.39
N LEU A 139 -7.65 5.07 -2.83
CA LEU A 139 -7.45 3.67 -3.20
C LEU A 139 -8.72 2.83 -2.93
N GLN A 140 -9.32 3.00 -1.74
CA GLN A 140 -10.56 2.32 -1.37
C GLN A 140 -11.71 2.69 -2.31
N GLY A 141 -11.87 3.97 -2.63
CA GLY A 141 -12.90 4.44 -3.57
C GLY A 141 -12.73 3.85 -4.97
N ALA A 142 -11.50 3.80 -5.47
CA ALA A 142 -11.18 3.20 -6.76
C ALA A 142 -11.47 1.69 -6.80
N ILE A 143 -11.05 0.94 -5.76
CA ILE A 143 -11.35 -0.50 -5.62
C ILE A 143 -12.87 -0.74 -5.55
N GLN A 144 -13.59 0.03 -4.73
CA GLN A 144 -15.04 -0.10 -4.61
C GLN A 144 -15.76 0.16 -5.93
N LYS A 145 -15.32 1.16 -6.70
CA LYS A 145 -15.85 1.44 -8.04
C LYS A 145 -15.64 0.26 -8.98
N LYS A 146 -14.43 -0.30 -9.01
CA LYS A 146 -14.12 -1.47 -9.85
C LYS A 146 -14.88 -2.73 -9.44
N LEU A 147 -15.04 -2.97 -8.14
CA LEU A 147 -15.84 -4.10 -7.64
C LEU A 147 -17.32 -3.99 -8.06
N LYS A 148 -17.90 -2.78 -8.07
CA LYS A 148 -19.28 -2.57 -8.55
C LYS A 148 -19.40 -2.88 -10.04
N GLN A 149 -18.46 -2.40 -10.87
CA GLN A 149 -18.42 -2.69 -12.31
C GLN A 149 -18.32 -4.20 -12.58
N TYR A 150 -17.39 -4.87 -11.91
CA TYR A 150 -17.20 -6.32 -12.06
C TYR A 150 -18.45 -7.13 -11.72
N LYS A 151 -19.21 -6.73 -10.68
CA LYS A 151 -20.48 -7.37 -10.31
C LYS A 151 -21.56 -7.18 -11.38
N GLN A 152 -21.65 -6.00 -11.98
CA GLN A 152 -22.60 -5.70 -13.06
C GLN A 152 -22.30 -6.55 -14.30
N GLU A 153 -21.04 -6.56 -14.75
CA GLU A 153 -20.59 -7.35 -15.90
C GLU A 153 -20.88 -8.85 -15.74
N LYS A 154 -20.69 -9.40 -14.53
CA LYS A 154 -21.00 -10.80 -14.23
C LYS A 154 -22.51 -11.07 -14.24
N SER A 155 -23.32 -10.14 -13.73
CA SER A 155 -24.78 -10.24 -13.75
C SER A 155 -25.31 -10.23 -15.19
N ASP A 156 -24.79 -9.35 -16.04
CA ASP A 156 -25.24 -9.24 -17.44
C ASP A 156 -24.82 -10.45 -18.27
N SER A 157 -23.61 -10.99 -18.03
CA SER A 157 -23.13 -12.21 -18.68
C SER A 157 -23.96 -13.46 -18.31
N THR A 158 -24.55 -13.49 -17.11
CA THR A 158 -25.41 -14.59 -16.65
C THR A 158 -26.83 -14.48 -17.24
N ARG A 159 -27.26 -13.29 -17.68
CA ARG A 159 -28.58 -13.08 -18.30
C ARG A 159 -28.62 -13.36 -19.80
N LEU A 160 -27.45 -13.48 -20.43
CA LEU A 160 -27.29 -13.70 -21.88
C LEU A 160 -26.92 -15.15 -22.23
N ALA A 161 -26.78 -16.03 -21.23
CA ALA A 161 -26.47 -17.46 -21.38
C ALA A 161 -27.69 -18.31 -21.01
#